data_AF-A0A3M1R6K9-F1
#
_entry.id   AF-A0A3M1R6K9-F1
#
_cell.length_a   1.000
_cell.length_b   1.000
_cell.length_c   1.000
_cell.angle_alpha   90.00
_cell.angle_beta   90.00
_cell.angle_gamma   90.00
#
_symmetry.space_group_name_H-M   'P 1'
#
loop_
_entity.id
_entity.type
_entity.pdbx_description
1 polymer ?
#
loop_
_entity_poly.entity_id
_entity_poly.type
_entity_poly.pdbx_seq_one_letter_code
_entity_poly.pdbx_strand_id
1 'polypeptide(L)' 'RDALLRLADAAFRNRRKTLANNLKALGLTAEAARATLARAGIDPAARAETLDLPAWLRLLEAVEAAG' A
#
# COMPACT_ATOMS: atom_id res chain seq x y z
N ARG A 1 -2.49 -3.72 -15.84
CA ARG A 1 -2.59 -2.24 -15.77
C ARG A 1 -3.54 -1.80 -14.65
N ASP A 2 -4.68 -2.48 -14.47
CA ASP A 2 -5.70 -2.10 -13.48
C ASP A 2 -5.26 -2.27 -12.02
N ALA A 3 -4.45 -3.29 -11.68
CA ALA A 3 -4.07 -3.56 -10.30
C ALA A 3 -3.26 -2.41 -9.67
N LEU A 4 -2.27 -1.88 -10.38
CA LEU A 4 -1.48 -0.73 -9.91
C LEU A 4 -2.34 0.53 -9.72
N LEU A 5 -3.30 0.78 -10.62
CA LEU A 5 -4.21 1.92 -10.50
C LEU A 5 -5.17 1.75 -9.33
N ARG A 6 -5.74 0.56 -9.14
CA ARG A 6 -6.58 0.25 -7.96
C ARG A 6 -5.81 0.39 -6.64
N LEU A 7 -4.55 -0.05 -6.62
CA LEU A 7 -3.66 0.13 -5.49
C LEU A 7 -3.40 1.62 -5.23
N ALA A 8 -3.09 2.39 -6.27
CA ALA A 8 -2.90 3.84 -6.18
C ALA A 8 -4.17 4.54 -5.66
N ASP A 9 -5.34 4.21 -6.21
CA ASP A 9 -6.62 4.76 -5.77
C ASP A 9 -6.87 4.48 -4.28
N ALA A 10 -6.61 3.25 -3.82
CA ALA A 10 -6.71 2.90 -2.40
C ALA A 10 -5.71 3.69 -1.56
N ALA A 11 -4.45 3.74 -1.97
CA ALA A 11 -3.36 4.40 -1.28
C ALA A 11 -3.52 5.93 -1.19
N PHE A 12 -4.20 6.56 -2.16
CA PHE A 12 -4.48 8.00 -2.19
C PHE A 12 -5.89 8.37 -1.69
N ARG A 13 -6.75 7.39 -1.35
CA ARG A 13 -8.13 7.61 -0.91
C ARG A 13 -8.26 8.63 0.22
N ASN A 14 -7.36 8.57 1.22
CA ASN A 14 -7.27 9.61 2.25
C ASN A 14 -5.86 10.19 2.28
N ARG A 15 -5.66 11.31 1.60
CA ARG A 15 -4.34 11.96 1.46
C ARG A 15 -3.64 12.19 2.81
N ARG A 16 -4.38 12.48 3.89
CA ARG A 16 -3.80 12.77 5.21
C ARG A 16 -3.46 11.54 6.07
N LYS A 17 -3.74 10.33 5.60
CA LYS A 17 -3.53 9.08 6.34
C LYS A 17 -2.30 8.34 5.83
N THR A 18 -1.70 7.54 6.71
CA THR A 18 -0.59 6.65 6.37
C THR A 18 -1.06 5.55 5.42
N LEU A 19 -0.14 4.95 4.67
CA LEU A 19 -0.42 3.81 3.79
C LEU A 19 -1.08 2.66 4.54
N ALA A 20 -0.63 2.31 5.75
CA ALA A 20 -1.25 1.25 6.54
C ALA A 20 -2.74 1.49 6.84
N ASN A 21 -3.18 2.74 6.91
CA ASN A 21 -4.60 3.06 7.07
C ASN A 21 -5.35 3.05 5.74
N ASN A 22 -4.74 3.54 4.66
CA ASN A 22 -5.35 3.58 3.34
C ASN A 22 -5.51 2.19 2.72
N LEU A 23 -4.54 1.28 2.91
CA LEU A 23 -4.58 -0.09 2.37
C LEU A 23 -5.71 -0.95 2.97
N LYS A 24 -6.33 -0.55 4.08
CA LYS A 24 -7.55 -1.20 4.59
C LYS A 24 -8.71 -1.14 3.60
N ALA A 25 -8.71 -0.17 2.69
CA ALA A 25 -9.69 -0.09 1.61
C ALA A 25 -9.62 -1.27 0.62
N LEU A 26 -8.53 -2.04 0.64
CA LEU A 26 -8.35 -3.28 -0.12
C LEU A 26 -8.85 -4.52 0.66
N GLY A 27 -9.54 -4.34 1.79
CA GLY A 27 -10.03 -5.44 2.63
C GLY A 27 -8.98 -5.99 3.62
N LEU A 28 -7.79 -5.41 3.68
CA LEU A 28 -6.74 -5.83 4.60
C LEU A 28 -7.06 -5.42 6.05
N THR A 29 -6.73 -6.30 7.00
CA THR A 29 -6.68 -5.93 8.41
C THR A 29 -5.53 -4.94 8.66
N ALA A 30 -5.55 -4.27 9.82
CA ALA A 30 -4.45 -3.37 10.19
C ALA A 30 -3.10 -4.10 10.28
N GLU A 31 -3.11 -5.32 10.80
CA GLU A 31 -1.95 -6.21 10.90
C GLU A 31 -1.41 -6.56 9.50
N ALA A 32 -2.31 -7.03 8.62
CA ALA A 32 -1.96 -7.43 7.26
C ALA A 32 -1.40 -6.26 6.45
N ALA A 33 -2.02 -5.07 6.53
CA ALA A 33 -1.52 -3.88 5.84
C ALA A 33 -0.10 -3.50 6.29
N ARG A 34 0.20 -3.58 7.59
CA ARG A 34 1.55 -3.33 8.12
C ARG A 34 2.54 -4.39 7.64
N ALA A 35 2.16 -5.66 7.66
CA ALA A 35 2.99 -6.76 7.18
C ALA A 35 3.29 -6.64 5.67
N THR A 36 2.30 -6.30 4.85
CA THR A 36 2.47 -6.05 3.41
C THR A 36 3.45 -4.90 3.15
N LEU A 37 3.33 -3.79 3.88
CA LEU A 37 4.25 -2.66 3.76
C LEU A 37 5.68 -3.05 4.19
N ALA A 38 5.82 -3.78 5.29
CA ALA A 38 7.11 -4.27 5.76
C ALA A 38 7.77 -5.23 4.73
N ARG A 39 7.02 -6.16 4.14
CA ARG A 39 7.49 -7.04 3.05
C ARG A 39 7.94 -6.24 1.83
N ALA A 40 7.23 -5.17 1.51
CA ALA A 40 7.59 -4.24 0.46
C ALA A 40 8.70 -3.24 0.88
N GLY A 41 9.31 -3.39 2.06
CA GLY A 41 10.35 -2.49 2.58
C GLY A 41 9.92 -1.02 2.64
N ILE A 42 8.66 -0.77 3.00
CA ILE A 42 8.05 0.56 3.16
C ILE A 42 7.71 0.76 4.63
N ASP A 43 8.04 1.93 5.18
CA ASP A 43 7.61 2.33 6.52
C ASP A 43 6.07 2.35 6.59
N PRO A 44 5.43 1.61 7.52
CA PRO A 44 3.98 1.65 7.69
C PRO A 44 3.39 3.05 8.00
N ALA A 45 4.22 3.99 8.46
CA ALA A 45 3.86 5.39 8.68
C ALA A 45 4.03 6.28 7.43
N ALA A 46 4.63 5.76 6.35
CA ALA A 46 4.76 6.50 5.09
C ALA A 46 3.40 6.87 4.48
N ARG A 47 3.42 7.89 3.64
CA ARG A 47 2.26 8.35 2.87
C ARG A 47 2.48 8.03 1.40
N ALA A 48 1.41 7.88 0.64
CA ALA A 48 1.50 7.42 -0.75
C ALA A 48 2.35 8.35 -1.63
N GLU A 49 2.29 9.67 -1.39
CA GLU A 49 3.07 10.66 -2.15
C GLU A 49 4.59 10.60 -1.91
N THR A 50 5.07 9.87 -0.90
CA THR A 50 6.50 9.75 -0.59
C THR A 50 7.17 8.54 -1.25
N LEU A 51 6.41 7.69 -1.94
CA LEU A 51 6.93 6.49 -2.60
C LEU A 51 7.43 6.83 -4.01
N ASP A 52 8.61 6.30 -4.35
CA ASP A 52 9.10 6.27 -5.72
C ASP A 52 8.51 5.08 -6.50
N LEU A 53 8.69 5.09 -7.82
CA LEU A 53 8.13 4.05 -8.69
C LEU A 53 8.60 2.62 -8.31
N PRO A 54 9.89 2.38 -7.99
CA PRO A 54 10.33 1.07 -7.48
C PRO A 54 9.60 0.63 -6.20
N ALA A 55 9.34 1.53 -5.25
CA ALA A 55 8.56 1.20 -4.05
C ALA A 55 7.11 0.84 -4.39
N TRP A 56 6.50 1.53 -5.35
CA TRP A 56 5.16 1.18 -5.84
C TRP A 56 5.09 -0.23 -6.45
N LEU A 57 6.11 -0.64 -7.21
CA LEU A 57 6.17 -1.98 -7.79
C LEU A 57 6.32 -3.06 -6.72
N ARG A 58 7.23 -2.87 -5.75
CA ARG A 58 7.39 -3.81 -4.61
C ARG A 58 6.11 -3.90 -3.77
N LEU A 59 5.40 -2.78 -3.60
CA LEU A 59 4.12 -2.78 -2.89
C LEU A 59 3.06 -3.57 -3.64
N LEU A 60 2.98 -3.43 -4.96
CA LEU A 60 2.06 -4.20 -5.79
C LEU A 60 2.31 -5.70 -5.64
N GLU A 61 3.57 -6.15 -5.79
CA GLU A 61 3.95 -7.56 -5.61
C GLU A 61 3.58 -8.09 -4.22
N ALA A 62 3.81 -7.29 -3.17
CA ALA A 62 3.49 -7.67 -1.79
C ALA A 62 1.98 -7.77 -1.54
N VAL A 63 1.16 -6.93 -2.18
CA VAL A 63 -0.31 -6.97 -2.10
C VAL A 63 -0.85 -8.20 -2.83
N GLU A 64 -0.35 -8.47 -4.05
CA GLU A 64 -0.75 -9.63 -4.84
C GLU A 64 -0.39 -10.96 -4.14
N ALA A 65 0.71 -11.00 -3.40
CA ALA A 65 1.12 -12.15 -2.61
C ALA A 65 0.48 -12.23 -1.21
N ALA A 66 -0.45 -11.33 -0.87
CA ALA A 66 -1.19 -11.34 0.40
C ALA A 66 -2.68 -11.65 0.24
N GLY A 67 -3.19 -11.64 -1.01
CA GLY A 67 -4.52 -12.15 -1.38
C GLY A 67 -4.45 -13.61 -1.78
#